data_AF-A0A1V4SWW2-F1
#
_entry.id   AF-A0A1V4SWW2-F1
#
_cell.length_a   1.000
_cell.length_b   1.000
_cell.length_c   1.000
_cell.angle_alpha   90.00
_cell.angle_beta   90.00
_cell.angle_gamma   90.00
#
_symmetry.space_group_name_H-M   'P 1'
#
loop_
_entity.id
_entity.type
_entity.pdbx_description
1 polymer ?
#
loop_
_entity_poly.entity_id
_entity_poly.type
_entity_poly.pdbx_seq_one_letter_code
_entity_poly.pdbx_strand_id
1 'polypeptide(L)'
;MKRSDVGGQAVIEGVMMRGSKGIATAVRTEKGKIEIDMQRTIPVTKKHKYLNIPFIRGVFVLVDSLRQGIKALNYSSSFFEDCEESKFEDFLRRKLGEKANDAIIYFTIGLSLVLSAIIFLAIPTAIASLFKYFGLGDIGLNIIEAIIRISILILYMYGISKLDDIYRLFQYHGAEHKTIFCYEAGEKLTVENVRKYSRFHPRCGTNFLFLVMLVSILLFTFTGWGGFFERLILRILLIPLVSGISYEIIRWLGKNNSKLAKIISAPGLKLQNLTTREPDDSQLEVAIAALKTAEGIPEDKKMILDLINLGTKKLEENKIETPRLDATLLLGKVINKDRLYMLTNGNEEVSLEDEKEYFSLIEERMKNKPIKYILGTCEFMGLDLNVREGVLIPRGDTEVLVERVLKEIKEDDQIKICDLCCGSGAIGIALAHFRKNITVDSIDYFPIPEEVTKENIMKHGLEERVNFIKSNLLDKIIEDSKKYKIIVSNPPYIKEEDIKELMNDVKEYEPYTALNGGADGLVFYRNIVEHSVEALEENGVLAFEIGFDQGDDVKGLMEKAGYKEIEVIKDLAGLDRVVIGRYIVENERKTMI
;
A
#
# COMPACT_ATOMS: atom_id res chain seq x y z
N MET A 1 13.65 30.19 15.99
CA MET A 1 13.38 28.81 16.46
C MET A 1 12.24 28.84 17.46
N LYS A 2 11.19 28.05 17.24
CA LYS A 2 10.20 27.77 18.28
C LYS A 2 10.96 27.16 19.47
N ARG A 3 10.71 27.66 20.69
CA ARG A 3 11.17 26.97 21.91
C ARG A 3 10.25 25.77 22.11
N SER A 4 10.58 24.63 21.50
CA SER A 4 9.85 23.39 21.72
C SER A 4 10.65 22.43 22.59
N ASP A 5 10.00 21.91 23.63
CA ASP A 5 10.52 20.85 24.50
C ASP A 5 10.30 19.46 23.86
N VAL A 6 10.48 19.36 22.54
CA VAL A 6 10.40 18.07 21.82
C VAL A 6 11.69 17.30 22.00
N GLY A 7 11.58 15.98 22.04
CA GLY A 7 12.72 15.08 22.02
C GLY A 7 12.26 13.69 21.58
N GLY A 8 13.20 12.85 21.19
CA GLY A 8 12.87 11.49 20.81
C GLY A 8 13.92 10.48 21.20
N GLN A 9 13.66 9.25 20.78
CA GLN A 9 14.56 8.11 20.92
C GLN A 9 14.28 7.16 19.75
N ALA A 10 15.34 6.68 19.08
CA ALA A 10 15.21 5.61 18.12
C ALA A 10 14.84 4.28 18.81
N VAL A 11 14.00 3.49 18.14
CA VAL A 11 13.63 2.13 18.53
C VAL A 11 13.76 1.21 17.31
N ILE A 12 13.52 -0.10 17.48
CA ILE A 12 13.65 -1.07 16.38
C ILE A 12 12.62 -0.69 15.30
N GLU A 13 13.09 -0.50 14.07
CA GLU A 13 12.25 -0.04 12.95
C GLU A 13 11.36 1.19 13.20
N GLY A 14 11.79 2.07 14.11
CA GLY A 14 10.91 3.14 14.54
C GLY A 14 11.54 4.27 15.33
N VAL A 15 10.70 5.23 15.68
CA VAL A 15 11.06 6.38 16.52
C VAL A 15 9.97 6.66 17.53
N MET A 16 10.37 6.85 18.78
CA MET A 16 9.55 7.42 19.83
C MET A 16 9.79 8.93 19.90
N MET A 17 8.72 9.72 19.81
CA MET A 17 8.74 11.17 19.91
C MET A 17 7.92 11.61 21.12
N ARG A 18 8.45 12.56 21.88
CA ARG A 18 7.77 13.25 22.96
C ARG A 18 7.47 14.68 22.52
N GLY A 19 6.19 15.03 22.57
CA GLY A 19 5.68 16.34 22.20
C GLY A 19 4.72 16.93 23.23
N SER A 20 4.02 17.98 22.83
CA SER A 20 3.09 18.74 23.65
C SER A 20 1.80 17.98 24.00
N LYS A 21 1.38 17.02 23.17
CA LYS A 21 0.17 16.20 23.38
C LYS A 21 0.44 14.88 24.07
N GLY A 22 1.68 14.41 24.05
CA GLY A 22 2.07 13.16 24.68
C GLY A 22 3.31 12.54 24.06
N ILE A 23 3.38 11.22 24.14
CA ILE A 23 4.45 10.41 23.56
C ILE A 23 3.83 9.56 22.46
N ALA A 24 4.44 9.55 21.29
CA ALA A 24 4.02 8.70 20.17
C ALA A 24 5.21 7.85 19.73
N THR A 25 5.00 6.54 19.64
CA THR A 25 5.99 5.61 19.08
C THR A 25 5.48 5.12 17.74
N ALA A 26 6.17 5.46 16.65
CA ALA A 26 5.84 4.99 15.31
C ALA A 26 6.84 3.92 14.87
N VAL A 27 6.35 2.83 14.30
CA VAL A 27 7.12 1.67 13.87
C VAL A 27 6.67 1.26 12.47
N ARG A 28 7.62 0.96 11.57
CA ARG A 28 7.31 0.42 10.24
C ARG A 28 7.29 -1.11 10.30
N THR A 29 6.13 -1.70 10.09
CA THR A 29 5.95 -3.16 10.04
C THR A 29 6.57 -3.78 8.78
N GLU A 30 6.77 -5.10 8.76
CA GLU A 30 7.27 -5.83 7.58
C GLU A 30 6.40 -5.66 6.33
N LYS A 31 5.10 -5.44 6.52
CA LYS A 31 4.13 -5.16 5.43
C LYS A 31 4.27 -3.73 4.88
N GLY A 32 5.22 -2.94 5.36
CA GLY A 32 5.47 -1.57 4.95
C GLY A 32 4.56 -0.52 5.60
N LYS A 33 3.58 -0.92 6.42
CA LYS A 33 2.65 -0.02 7.11
C LYS A 33 3.28 0.60 8.37
N ILE A 34 2.97 1.87 8.64
CA ILE A 34 3.38 2.58 9.86
C ILE A 34 2.31 2.39 10.95
N GLU A 35 2.67 1.76 12.05
CA GLU A 35 1.83 1.61 13.25
C GLU A 35 2.28 2.61 14.31
N ILE A 36 1.32 3.23 15.01
CA ILE A 36 1.61 4.31 15.98
C ILE A 36 0.91 4.04 17.31
N ASP A 37 1.68 3.97 18.40
CA ASP A 37 1.16 3.96 19.78
C ASP A 37 1.26 5.36 20.38
N MET A 38 0.10 5.95 20.71
CA MET A 38 -0.01 7.30 21.29
C MET A 38 -0.44 7.25 22.75
N GLN A 39 0.43 7.77 23.63
CA GLN A 39 0.19 7.82 25.07
C GLN A 39 0.17 9.27 25.55
N ARG A 40 -1.00 9.72 26.00
CA ARG A 40 -1.15 11.02 26.67
C ARG A 40 -0.47 10.97 28.04
N THR A 41 0.73 11.54 28.14
CA THR A 41 1.53 11.51 29.38
C THR A 41 1.86 12.92 29.84
N ILE A 42 1.67 13.18 31.13
CA ILE A 42 2.10 14.42 31.78
C ILE A 42 3.50 14.17 32.37
N PRO A 43 4.50 15.03 32.09
CA PRO A 43 5.84 14.90 32.67
C PRO A 43 5.81 14.77 34.19
N VAL A 44 6.60 13.85 34.76
CA VAL A 44 6.67 13.58 36.21
C VAL A 44 7.00 14.84 37.02
N THR A 45 7.81 15.73 36.46
CA THR A 45 8.21 17.01 37.06
C THR A 45 7.09 18.06 37.08
N LYS A 46 6.09 17.93 36.20
CA LYS A 46 4.85 18.72 36.23
C LYS A 46 3.81 18.11 37.18
N LYS A 47 3.82 16.78 37.35
CA LYS A 47 2.93 16.05 38.28
C LYS A 47 3.29 16.30 39.75
N HIS A 48 4.59 16.37 40.07
CA HIS A 48 5.07 16.58 41.44
C HIS A 48 6.07 17.75 41.51
N LYS A 49 5.62 18.91 42.01
CA LYS A 49 6.40 20.17 42.01
C LYS A 49 7.75 20.08 42.74
N TYR A 50 7.84 19.27 43.80
CA TYR A 50 9.07 19.05 44.57
C TYR A 50 10.15 18.28 43.80
N LEU A 51 9.80 17.56 42.73
CA LEU A 51 10.76 16.89 41.85
C LEU A 51 11.42 17.85 40.84
N ASN A 52 11.08 19.15 40.86
CA ASN A 52 11.65 20.16 39.95
C ASN A 52 12.86 20.91 40.56
N ILE A 53 13.32 20.51 41.74
CA ILE A 53 14.51 21.09 42.39
C ILE A 53 15.76 20.80 41.52
N PRO A 54 16.64 21.78 41.26
CA PRO A 54 17.89 21.56 40.53
C PRO A 54 18.70 20.39 41.11
N PHE A 55 19.43 19.66 40.24
CA PHE A 55 20.20 18.45 40.57
C PHE A 55 19.36 17.21 40.95
N ILE A 56 18.27 17.37 41.72
CA ILE A 56 17.35 16.27 42.05
C ILE A 56 16.50 15.91 40.83
N ARG A 57 16.01 16.91 40.08
CA ARG A 57 15.17 16.71 38.90
C ARG A 57 15.81 15.81 37.85
N GLY A 58 17.11 15.96 37.61
CA GLY A 58 17.82 15.21 36.58
C GLY A 58 17.70 13.71 36.77
N VAL A 59 17.76 13.24 38.02
CA VAL A 59 17.61 11.82 38.38
C VAL A 59 16.21 11.31 38.01
N PHE A 60 15.16 12.02 38.41
CA PHE A 60 13.77 11.59 38.13
C PHE A 60 13.42 11.66 36.65
N VAL A 61 13.90 12.68 35.93
CA VAL A 61 13.69 12.78 34.48
C VAL A 61 14.40 11.66 33.74
N LEU A 62 15.62 11.30 34.17
CA LEU A 62 16.36 10.18 33.58
C LEU A 62 15.62 8.85 33.81
N VAL A 63 15.16 8.59 35.03
CA VAL A 63 14.39 7.36 35.35
C VAL A 63 13.09 7.29 34.54
N ASP A 64 12.35 8.40 34.42
CA ASP A 64 11.15 8.48 33.59
C ASP A 64 11.44 8.21 32.10
N SER A 65 12.53 8.80 31.59
CA SER A 65 12.98 8.58 30.21
C SER A 65 13.41 7.14 29.94
N LEU A 66 14.13 6.50 30.88
CA LEU A 66 14.53 5.10 30.76
C LEU A 66 13.30 4.17 30.76
N ARG A 67 12.35 4.41 31.66
CA ARG A 67 11.10 3.63 31.71
C ARG A 67 10.31 3.72 30.39
N GLN A 68 10.20 4.92 29.83
CA GLN A 68 9.50 5.14 28.57
C GLN A 68 10.27 4.57 27.38
N GLY A 69 11.60 4.71 27.36
CA GLY A 69 12.46 4.11 26.35
C GLY A 69 12.34 2.59 26.32
N ILE A 70 12.33 1.92 27.47
CA ILE A 70 12.10 0.47 27.58
C ILE A 70 10.71 0.09 27.06
N LYS A 71 9.67 0.86 27.44
CA LYS A 71 8.31 0.60 26.96
C LYS A 71 8.20 0.73 25.44
N ALA A 72 8.82 1.75 24.86
CA ALA A 72 8.81 1.98 23.42
C ALA A 72 9.61 0.90 22.67
N LEU A 73 10.75 0.46 23.22
CA LEU A 73 11.53 -0.66 22.66
C LEU A 73 10.72 -1.96 22.67
N ASN A 74 10.06 -2.28 23.79
CA ASN A 74 9.20 -3.48 23.88
C ASN A 74 8.05 -3.42 22.87
N TYR A 75 7.40 -2.25 22.72
CA TYR A 75 6.38 -2.05 21.70
C TYR A 75 6.93 -2.29 20.30
N SER A 76 8.08 -1.71 19.95
CA SER A 76 8.68 -1.94 18.63
C SER A 76 9.07 -3.39 18.40
N SER A 77 9.63 -4.06 19.41
CA SER A 77 10.06 -5.45 19.31
C SER A 77 8.90 -6.41 19.04
N SER A 78 7.70 -6.11 19.57
CA SER A 78 6.51 -6.96 19.40
C SER A 78 6.04 -7.13 17.95
N PHE A 79 6.53 -6.30 17.02
CA PHE A 79 6.24 -6.42 15.58
C PHE A 79 7.23 -7.30 14.82
N PHE A 80 8.30 -7.78 15.46
CA PHE A 80 9.41 -8.51 14.82
C PHE A 80 9.78 -9.82 15.57
N GLU A 81 8.86 -10.40 16.35
CA GLU A 81 9.08 -11.61 17.16
C GLU A 81 9.07 -12.91 16.33
N ASP A 82 9.80 -12.97 15.20
CA ASP A 82 10.12 -14.21 14.47
C ASP A 82 11.58 -14.64 14.75
N CYS A 83 12.00 -14.63 16.02
CA CYS A 83 13.30 -15.18 16.44
C CYS A 83 13.12 -16.60 16.99
N GLU A 84 13.96 -17.55 16.55
CA GLU A 84 14.01 -18.91 17.13
C GLU A 84 14.24 -18.84 18.65
N GLU A 85 13.32 -19.40 19.44
CA GLU A 85 13.39 -19.36 20.91
C GLU A 85 14.62 -20.11 21.44
N SER A 86 15.35 -19.50 22.38
CA SER A 86 16.51 -20.13 23.01
C SER A 86 16.08 -21.26 23.94
N LYS A 87 16.89 -22.34 24.05
CA LYS A 87 16.66 -23.46 25.00
C LYS A 87 16.42 -23.01 26.45
N PHE A 88 16.92 -21.83 26.82
CA PHE A 88 16.72 -21.21 28.13
C PHE A 88 15.32 -20.58 28.28
N GLU A 89 14.81 -19.96 27.22
CA GLU A 89 13.48 -19.34 27.17
C GLU A 89 12.39 -20.42 27.24
N ASP A 90 12.58 -21.51 26.50
CA ASP A 90 11.78 -22.74 26.57
C ASP A 90 11.70 -23.31 27.99
N PHE A 91 12.86 -23.40 28.67
CA PHE A 91 12.93 -23.89 30.05
C PHE A 91 12.19 -22.99 31.03
N LEU A 92 12.31 -21.67 30.90
CA LEU A 92 11.62 -20.71 31.76
C LEU A 92 10.12 -20.69 31.50
N ARG A 93 9.68 -20.74 30.24
CA ARG A 93 8.25 -20.85 29.87
C ARG A 93 7.61 -22.10 30.44
N ARG A 94 8.29 -23.25 30.34
CA ARG A 94 7.83 -24.52 30.95
C ARG A 94 7.69 -24.46 32.47
N LYS A 95 8.48 -23.63 33.16
CA LYS A 95 8.52 -23.57 34.64
C LYS A 95 7.66 -22.44 35.23
N LEU A 96 7.49 -21.33 34.52
CA LEU A 96 6.86 -20.10 35.03
C LEU A 96 5.58 -19.68 34.29
N GLY A 97 5.21 -20.37 33.21
CA GLY A 97 4.01 -20.08 32.41
C GLY A 97 4.01 -18.63 31.90
N GLU A 98 2.88 -17.93 32.05
CA GLU A 98 2.69 -16.55 31.59
C GLU A 98 3.70 -15.53 32.18
N LYS A 99 4.29 -15.82 33.35
CA LYS A 99 5.28 -14.92 33.98
C LYS A 99 6.70 -15.10 33.43
N ALA A 100 6.90 -16.04 32.51
CA ALA A 100 8.23 -16.32 31.95
C ALA A 100 8.77 -15.13 31.14
N ASN A 101 7.95 -14.48 30.32
CA ASN A 101 8.38 -13.34 29.51
C ASN A 101 8.84 -12.17 30.39
N ASP A 102 8.09 -11.83 31.43
CA ASP A 102 8.51 -10.81 32.41
C ASP A 102 9.83 -11.20 33.08
N ALA A 103 9.98 -12.45 33.52
CA ALA A 103 11.20 -12.93 34.16
C ALA A 103 12.43 -12.88 33.22
N ILE A 104 12.26 -13.23 31.94
CA ILE A 104 13.30 -13.13 30.90
C ILE A 104 13.73 -11.67 30.72
N ILE A 105 12.77 -10.75 30.63
CA ILE A 105 13.05 -9.31 30.49
C ILE A 105 13.82 -8.80 31.72
N TYR A 106 13.35 -9.08 32.94
CA TYR A 106 14.04 -8.64 34.16
C TYR A 106 15.44 -9.23 34.28
N PHE A 107 15.61 -10.51 33.93
CA PHE A 107 16.92 -11.16 33.94
C PHE A 107 17.88 -10.53 32.92
N THR A 108 17.42 -10.28 31.70
CA THR A 108 18.22 -9.66 30.63
C THR A 108 18.63 -8.24 30.98
N ILE A 109 17.71 -7.44 31.54
CA ILE A 109 18.02 -6.11 32.07
C ILE A 109 19.05 -6.21 33.21
N GLY A 110 18.86 -7.13 34.16
CA GLY A 110 19.81 -7.33 35.26
C GLY A 110 21.21 -7.71 34.77
N LEU A 111 21.31 -8.67 33.85
CA LEU A 111 22.56 -9.12 33.26
C LEU A 111 23.27 -8.00 32.51
N SER A 112 22.54 -7.23 31.69
CA SER A 112 23.10 -6.10 30.93
C SER A 112 23.63 -4.99 31.86
N LEU A 113 22.95 -4.70 32.98
CA LEU A 113 23.42 -3.75 33.99
C LEU A 113 24.71 -4.24 34.68
N VAL A 114 24.79 -5.52 35.03
CA VAL A 114 26.00 -6.12 35.63
C VAL A 114 27.16 -6.07 34.64
N LEU A 115 26.95 -6.48 33.40
CA LEU A 115 27.97 -6.45 32.36
C LEU A 115 28.45 -5.02 32.08
N SER A 116 27.52 -4.05 32.03
CA SER A 116 27.83 -2.63 31.90
C SER A 116 28.68 -2.12 33.07
N ALA A 117 28.33 -2.47 34.31
CA ALA A 117 29.13 -2.12 35.48
C ALA A 117 30.54 -2.73 35.44
N ILE A 118 30.68 -3.96 34.97
CA ILE A 118 31.99 -4.60 34.79
C ILE A 118 32.82 -3.84 33.76
N ILE A 119 32.27 -3.61 32.56
CA ILE A 119 32.99 -2.98 31.44
C ILE A 119 33.34 -1.52 31.72
N PHE A 120 32.40 -0.74 32.27
CA PHE A 120 32.55 0.71 32.38
C PHE A 120 33.00 1.20 33.77
N LEU A 121 32.88 0.37 34.82
CA LEU A 121 33.35 0.71 36.16
C LEU A 121 34.51 -0.19 36.59
N ALA A 122 34.35 -1.50 36.61
CA ALA A 122 35.36 -2.40 37.20
C ALA A 122 36.65 -2.47 36.38
N ILE A 123 36.56 -2.70 35.07
CA ILE A 123 37.73 -2.86 34.17
C ILE A 123 38.64 -1.61 34.16
N PRO A 124 38.13 -0.38 33.92
CA PRO A 124 38.97 0.81 33.95
C PRO A 124 39.72 0.96 35.27
N THR A 125 39.05 0.68 36.39
CA THR A 125 39.62 0.75 37.74
C THR A 125 40.72 -0.28 37.95
N ALA A 126 40.48 -1.51 37.50
CA ALA A 126 41.45 -2.59 37.62
C ALA A 126 42.72 -2.27 36.83
N ILE A 127 42.57 -1.83 35.58
CA ILE A 127 43.69 -1.44 34.71
C ILE A 127 44.43 -0.25 35.31
N ALA A 128 43.72 0.82 35.72
CA ALA A 128 44.36 1.98 36.34
C ALA A 128 45.08 1.63 37.66
N SER A 129 44.59 0.64 38.41
CA SER A 129 45.26 0.19 39.65
C SER A 129 46.60 -0.49 39.39
N LEU A 130 46.82 -1.07 38.19
CA LEU A 130 48.14 -1.60 37.80
C LEU A 130 49.19 -0.48 37.70
N PHE A 131 48.77 0.73 37.35
CA PHE A 131 49.65 1.89 37.27
C PHE A 131 50.12 2.40 38.64
N LYS A 132 49.49 1.95 39.74
CA LYS A 132 49.95 2.24 41.10
C LYS A 132 51.34 1.63 41.38
N TYR A 133 51.63 0.46 40.80
CA TYR A 133 52.93 -0.18 40.93
C TYR A 133 54.07 0.60 40.26
N PHE A 134 53.75 1.57 39.39
CA PHE A 134 54.71 2.46 38.73
C PHE A 134 54.93 3.79 39.48
N GLY A 135 54.39 3.93 40.70
CA GLY A 135 54.64 5.11 41.55
C GLY A 135 53.85 6.37 41.18
N LEU A 136 52.77 6.24 40.39
CA LEU A 136 51.89 7.35 40.05
C LEU A 136 51.04 7.77 41.26
N GLY A 137 50.94 9.08 41.49
CA GLY A 137 50.07 9.64 42.53
C GLY A 137 48.58 9.56 42.18
N ASP A 138 47.73 9.73 43.18
CA ASP A 138 46.26 9.57 43.11
C ASP A 138 45.60 10.31 41.95
N ILE A 139 46.02 11.55 41.68
CA ILE A 139 45.48 12.35 40.57
C ILE A 139 45.86 11.73 39.22
N GLY A 140 47.10 11.27 39.06
CA GLY A 140 47.57 10.65 37.83
C GLY A 140 46.82 9.35 37.53
N LEU A 141 46.53 8.56 38.58
CA LEU A 141 45.77 7.32 38.44
C LEU A 141 44.30 7.57 38.06
N ASN A 142 43.67 8.61 38.63
CA ASN A 142 42.32 9.04 38.24
C ASN A 142 42.25 9.51 36.77
N ILE A 143 43.27 10.21 36.29
CA ILE A 143 43.36 10.64 34.87
C ILE A 143 43.55 9.43 33.95
N ILE A 144 44.41 8.46 34.30
CA ILE A 144 44.60 7.24 33.51
C ILE A 144 43.29 6.46 33.41
N GLU A 145 42.58 6.31 34.53
CA GLU A 145 41.28 5.65 34.53
C GLU A 145 40.27 6.35 33.60
N ALA A 146 40.23 7.68 33.64
CA ALA A 146 39.39 8.48 32.76
C ALA A 146 39.68 8.22 31.28
N ILE A 147 40.97 8.18 30.89
CA ILE A 147 41.41 7.90 29.51
C ILE A 147 41.02 6.50 29.09
N ILE A 148 41.24 5.50 29.94
CA ILE A 148 40.86 4.10 29.67
C ILE A 148 39.36 3.98 29.48
N ARG A 149 38.57 4.62 30.36
CA ARG A 149 37.10 4.59 30.29
C ARG A 149 36.58 5.23 28.99
N ILE A 150 37.13 6.36 28.56
CA ILE A 150 36.81 7.00 27.28
C ILE A 150 37.17 6.08 26.11
N SER A 151 38.36 5.48 26.14
CA SER A 151 38.83 4.57 25.10
C SER A 151 37.92 3.35 24.96
N ILE A 152 37.54 2.72 26.09
CA ILE A 152 36.61 1.59 26.12
C ILE A 152 35.26 1.98 25.55
N LEU A 153 34.71 3.15 25.91
CA LEU A 153 33.43 3.60 25.37
C LEU A 153 33.50 3.78 23.84
N ILE A 154 34.50 4.50 23.34
CA ILE A 154 34.63 4.76 21.90
C ILE A 154 34.79 3.44 21.13
N LEU A 155 35.62 2.52 21.64
CA LEU A 155 35.82 1.21 21.02
C LEU A 155 34.54 0.37 21.04
N TYR A 156 33.84 0.33 22.16
CA TYR A 156 32.56 -0.37 22.30
C TYR A 156 31.53 0.17 21.31
N MET A 157 31.37 1.50 21.25
CA MET A 157 30.44 2.16 20.33
C MET A 157 30.80 1.91 18.86
N TYR A 158 32.09 1.95 18.53
CA TYR A 158 32.57 1.60 17.20
C TYR A 158 32.24 0.14 16.86
N GLY A 159 32.47 -0.79 17.79
CA GLY A 159 32.18 -2.21 17.61
C GLY A 159 30.70 -2.50 17.34
N ILE A 160 29.80 -2.00 18.20
CA ILE A 160 28.35 -2.23 18.01
C ILE A 160 27.81 -1.53 16.75
N SER A 161 28.41 -0.40 16.33
CA SER A 161 27.99 0.32 15.12
C SER A 161 28.16 -0.46 13.82
N LYS A 162 28.84 -1.61 13.87
CA LYS A 162 29.06 -2.52 12.75
C LYS A 162 28.01 -3.63 12.65
N LEU A 163 27.12 -3.76 13.65
CA LEU A 163 26.00 -4.69 13.60
C LEU A 163 24.87 -4.07 12.77
N ASP A 164 24.27 -4.84 11.86
CA ASP A 164 23.29 -4.32 10.89
C ASP A 164 22.06 -3.71 11.59
N ASP A 165 21.53 -4.37 12.62
CA ASP A 165 20.39 -3.87 13.39
C ASP A 165 20.70 -2.53 14.08
N ILE A 166 21.91 -2.40 14.62
CA ILE A 166 22.37 -1.17 15.28
C ILE A 166 22.64 -0.08 14.25
N TYR A 167 23.16 -0.44 13.08
CA TYR A 167 23.35 0.50 11.98
C TYR A 167 22.01 1.11 11.56
N ARG A 168 20.98 0.26 11.41
CA ARG A 168 19.61 0.67 11.07
C ARG A 168 18.97 1.51 12.19
N LEU A 169 19.14 1.12 13.45
CA LEU A 169 18.73 1.93 14.61
C LEU A 169 19.37 3.33 14.61
N PHE A 170 20.65 3.43 14.24
CA PHE A 170 21.34 4.72 14.11
C PHE A 170 20.85 5.57 12.93
N GLN A 171 20.26 4.98 11.89
CA GLN A 171 19.59 5.74 10.84
C GLN A 171 18.28 6.35 11.36
N TYR A 172 17.44 5.57 12.06
CA TYR A 172 16.23 6.09 12.72
C TYR A 172 16.55 7.20 13.74
N HIS A 173 17.68 7.11 14.43
CA HIS A 173 18.19 8.18 15.28
C HIS A 173 18.56 9.44 14.48
N GLY A 174 19.15 9.27 13.29
CA GLY A 174 19.35 10.37 12.35
C GLY A 174 18.03 11.00 11.89
N ALA A 175 17.02 10.17 11.59
CA ALA A 175 15.69 10.62 11.21
C ALA A 175 15.00 11.43 12.32
N GLU A 176 15.12 10.98 13.57
CA GLU A 176 14.63 11.70 14.76
C GLU A 176 15.20 13.13 14.82
N HIS A 177 16.53 13.26 14.77
CA HIS A 177 17.19 14.56 14.84
C HIS A 177 16.81 15.50 13.70
N LYS A 178 16.79 15.00 12.46
CA LYS A 178 16.42 15.81 11.30
C LYS A 178 14.98 16.31 11.40
N THR A 179 14.07 15.45 11.85
CA THR A 179 12.64 15.79 12.00
C THR A 179 12.45 16.85 13.07
N ILE A 180 13.13 16.72 14.21
CA ILE A 180 13.10 17.72 15.28
C ILE A 180 13.64 19.07 14.79
N PHE A 181 14.76 19.10 14.08
CA PHE A 181 15.30 20.37 13.56
C PHE A 181 14.36 21.05 12.58
N CYS A 182 13.74 20.29 11.67
CA CYS A 182 12.73 20.81 10.74
C CYS A 182 11.55 21.44 11.50
N TYR A 183 11.07 20.77 12.54
CA TYR A 183 9.98 21.28 13.39
C TYR A 183 10.37 22.57 14.12
N GLU A 184 11.59 22.64 14.66
CA GLU A 184 12.07 23.79 15.41
C GLU A 184 12.36 25.03 14.55
N ALA A 185 12.71 24.80 13.29
CA ALA A 185 12.80 25.82 12.26
C ALA A 185 11.41 26.36 11.87
N GLY A 186 10.33 25.62 12.16
CA GLY A 186 8.96 26.00 11.82
C GLY A 186 8.59 25.67 10.38
N GLU A 187 9.35 24.79 9.71
CA GLU A 187 9.03 24.32 8.36
C GLU A 187 7.98 23.19 8.39
N LYS A 188 7.30 23.01 7.25
CA LYS A 188 6.33 21.92 7.08
C LYS A 188 7.04 20.56 7.13
N LEU A 189 6.53 19.66 7.98
CA LEU A 189 7.05 18.30 8.18
C LEU A 189 6.74 17.42 6.95
N THR A 190 7.60 17.55 5.94
CA THR A 190 7.63 16.76 4.70
C THR A 190 9.00 16.11 4.56
N VAL A 191 9.10 15.01 3.83
CA VAL A 191 10.37 14.29 3.63
C VAL A 191 11.42 15.22 3.00
N GLU A 192 11.03 16.03 2.02
CA GLU A 192 11.92 16.95 1.31
C GLU A 192 12.50 18.03 2.22
N ASN A 193 11.71 18.57 3.15
CA ASN A 193 12.19 19.57 4.09
C ASN A 193 13.07 18.94 5.17
N VAL A 194 12.63 17.81 5.74
CA VAL A 194 13.35 17.11 6.81
C VAL A 194 14.74 16.66 6.33
N ARG A 195 14.87 16.19 5.09
CA ARG A 195 16.14 15.70 4.52
C ARG A 195 17.29 16.71 4.61
N LYS A 196 16.98 18.01 4.50
CA LYS A 196 17.95 19.13 4.47
C LYS A 196 18.64 19.37 5.81
N TYR A 197 18.05 18.90 6.91
CA TYR A 197 18.54 19.17 8.25
C TYR A 197 19.68 18.24 8.66
N SER A 198 20.47 18.68 9.65
CA SER A 198 21.59 17.90 10.15
C SER A 198 21.11 16.78 11.07
N ARG A 199 21.77 15.62 11.01
CA ARG A 199 21.60 14.55 12.01
C ARG A 199 22.35 14.81 13.32
N PHE A 200 23.05 15.95 13.48
CA PHE A 200 23.84 16.25 14.68
C PHE A 200 23.11 17.22 15.61
N HIS A 201 22.53 16.71 16.69
CA HIS A 201 21.68 17.49 17.58
C HIS A 201 22.30 17.71 18.98
N PRO A 202 22.36 18.96 19.50
CA PRO A 202 23.07 19.27 20.74
C PRO A 202 22.37 18.76 22.02
N ARG A 203 21.07 18.45 21.96
CA ARG A 203 20.29 17.90 23.09
C ARG A 203 20.12 16.38 23.05
N CYS A 204 20.88 15.69 22.20
CA CYS A 204 20.83 14.23 22.09
C CYS A 204 21.32 13.53 23.37
N GLY A 205 20.76 12.35 23.68
CA GLY A 205 21.21 11.49 24.78
C GLY A 205 22.68 11.03 24.69
N THR A 206 23.27 11.02 23.50
CA THR A 206 24.71 10.70 23.33
C THR A 206 25.62 11.85 23.78
N ASN A 207 25.16 13.09 23.64
CA ASN A 207 25.82 14.23 24.27
C ASN A 207 25.65 14.16 25.80
N PHE A 208 24.50 13.71 26.30
CA PHE A 208 24.30 13.45 27.73
C PHE A 208 25.27 12.40 28.27
N LEU A 209 25.46 11.28 27.56
CA LEU A 209 26.43 10.24 27.94
C LEU A 209 27.85 10.81 28.07
N PHE A 210 28.29 11.60 27.09
CA PHE A 210 29.59 12.27 27.15
C PHE A 210 29.70 13.24 28.34
N LEU A 211 28.66 14.03 28.62
CA LEU A 211 28.63 14.94 29.76
C LEU A 211 28.69 14.20 31.10
N VAL A 212 27.97 13.07 31.23
CA VAL A 212 28.03 12.18 32.40
C VAL A 212 29.45 11.70 32.64
N MET A 213 30.18 11.33 31.58
CA MET A 213 31.58 10.95 31.71
C MET A 213 32.47 12.11 32.12
N LEU A 214 32.33 13.28 31.48
CA LEU A 214 33.14 14.46 31.80
C LEU A 214 32.94 14.89 33.26
N VAL A 215 31.69 14.98 33.71
CA VAL A 215 31.33 15.32 35.09
C VAL A 215 31.83 14.25 36.06
N SER A 216 31.73 12.97 35.70
CA SER A 216 32.30 11.87 36.49
C SER A 216 33.78 12.04 36.71
N ILE A 217 34.56 12.33 35.66
CA ILE A 217 36.01 12.50 35.74
C ILE A 217 36.36 13.66 36.68
N LEU A 218 35.67 14.80 36.53
CA LEU A 218 35.89 15.96 37.37
C LEU A 218 35.58 15.67 38.84
N LEU A 219 34.44 15.03 39.14
CA LEU A 219 34.05 14.71 40.51
C LEU A 219 34.98 13.68 41.16
N PHE A 220 35.35 12.62 40.42
CA PHE A 220 36.21 11.56 40.95
C PHE A 220 37.68 11.99 41.09
N THR A 221 38.11 13.06 40.42
CA THR A 221 39.45 13.63 40.65
C THR A 221 39.61 14.14 42.09
N PHE A 222 38.52 14.56 42.74
CA PHE A 222 38.52 14.99 44.14
C PHE A 222 38.31 13.85 45.14
N THR A 223 38.07 12.62 44.66
CA THR A 223 38.00 11.42 45.51
C THR A 223 39.37 10.76 45.54
N GLY A 224 39.94 10.57 46.73
CA GLY A 224 41.28 9.98 46.91
C GLY A 224 41.40 8.53 46.41
N TRP A 225 42.63 8.01 46.32
CA TRP A 225 42.90 6.67 45.77
C TRP A 225 42.89 5.58 46.86
N GLY A 226 41.70 5.35 47.44
CA GLY A 226 41.44 4.32 48.46
C GLY A 226 41.40 2.88 47.93
N GLY A 227 40.65 2.00 48.61
CA GLY A 227 40.50 0.60 48.23
C GLY A 227 39.73 0.38 46.91
N PHE A 228 39.84 -0.81 46.31
CA PHE A 228 39.06 -1.14 45.09
C PHE A 228 37.55 -1.09 45.35
N PHE A 229 37.07 -1.77 46.40
CA PHE A 229 35.64 -1.79 46.75
C PHE A 229 35.12 -0.44 47.25
N GLU A 230 35.94 0.27 48.00
CA GLU A 230 35.62 1.63 48.47
C GLU A 230 35.33 2.56 47.29
N ARG A 231 36.17 2.54 46.25
CA ARG A 231 35.96 3.32 45.02
C ARG A 231 34.73 2.88 44.25
N LEU A 232 34.48 1.57 44.15
CA LEU A 232 33.30 1.06 43.46
C LEU A 232 32.01 1.55 44.15
N ILE A 233 31.96 1.49 45.48
CA ILE A 233 30.82 1.97 46.27
C ILE A 233 30.65 3.49 46.13
N LEU A 234 31.73 4.26 46.26
CA LEU A 234 31.69 5.73 46.10
C LEU A 234 31.16 6.14 44.72
N ARG A 235 31.53 5.41 43.67
CA ARG A 235 31.05 5.69 42.31
C ARG A 235 29.57 5.44 42.16
N ILE A 236 29.08 4.32 42.68
CA ILE A 236 27.65 4.00 42.66
C ILE A 236 26.85 5.05 43.44
N LEU A 237 27.33 5.45 44.62
CA LEU A 237 26.69 6.49 45.43
C LEU A 237 26.66 7.86 44.75
N LEU A 238 27.65 8.19 43.92
CA LEU A 238 27.75 9.47 43.22
C LEU A 238 27.00 9.50 41.86
N ILE A 239 26.47 8.37 41.36
CA ILE A 239 25.68 8.33 40.11
C ILE A 239 24.54 9.37 40.09
N PRO A 240 23.71 9.51 41.15
CA PRO A 240 22.64 10.50 41.16
C PRO A 240 23.16 11.94 41.04
N LEU A 241 24.27 12.25 41.71
CA LEU A 241 24.88 13.59 41.66
C LEU A 241 25.45 13.88 40.27
N VAL A 242 26.20 12.95 39.70
CA VAL A 242 26.74 13.04 38.32
C VAL A 242 25.61 13.26 37.33
N SER A 243 24.54 12.46 37.42
CA SER A 243 23.38 12.54 36.52
C SER A 243 22.64 13.87 36.67
N GLY A 244 22.48 14.35 37.90
CA GLY A 244 21.86 15.63 38.22
C GLY A 244 22.61 16.82 37.63
N ILE A 245 23.93 16.88 37.82
CA ILE A 245 24.79 17.93 37.26
C ILE A 245 24.79 17.87 35.74
N SER A 246 24.96 16.67 35.16
CA SER A 246 24.99 16.47 33.70
C SER A 246 23.67 16.90 33.05
N TYR A 247 22.54 16.65 33.72
CA TYR A 247 21.22 17.06 33.25
C TYR A 247 21.06 18.59 33.23
N GLU A 248 21.55 19.30 34.25
CA GLU A 248 21.50 20.77 34.24
C GLU A 248 22.42 21.35 33.16
N ILE A 249 23.58 20.73 32.90
CA ILE A 249 24.48 21.15 31.81
C ILE A 249 23.79 20.97 30.45
N ILE A 250 23.22 19.79 30.14
CA ILE A 250 22.56 19.58 28.85
C ILE A 250 21.34 20.48 28.66
N ARG A 251 20.60 20.75 29.74
CA ARG A 251 19.47 21.68 29.71
C ARG A 251 19.93 23.13 29.48
N TRP A 252 21.07 23.52 30.06
CA TRP A 252 21.69 24.82 29.81
C TRP A 252 22.18 24.93 28.37
N LEU A 253 22.81 23.88 27.81
CA LEU A 253 23.22 23.82 26.40
C LEU A 253 22.03 23.93 25.45
N GLY A 254 20.89 23.31 25.79
CA GLY A 254 19.66 23.41 25.01
C GLY A 254 19.02 24.81 25.00
N LYS A 255 19.35 25.67 25.98
CA LYS A 255 18.79 27.02 26.11
C LYS A 255 19.72 28.14 25.61
N ASN A 256 21.01 27.85 25.43
CA ASN A 256 22.02 28.86 25.15
C ASN A 256 22.87 28.50 23.93
N ASN A 257 23.07 29.47 23.03
CA ASN A 257 23.90 29.31 21.83
C ASN A 257 25.26 30.07 21.94
N SER A 258 25.79 30.20 23.15
CA SER A 258 27.03 30.93 23.41
C SER A 258 28.26 30.19 22.86
N LYS A 259 29.39 30.90 22.70
CA LYS A 259 30.67 30.27 22.30
C LYS A 259 31.07 29.14 23.24
N LEU A 260 30.84 29.32 24.55
CA LEU A 260 31.11 28.31 25.57
C LEU A 260 30.20 27.08 25.40
N ALA A 261 28.92 27.27 25.09
CA ALA A 261 27.99 26.16 24.84
C ALA A 261 28.44 25.31 23.64
N LYS A 262 28.93 25.94 22.56
CA LYS A 262 29.47 25.24 21.39
C LYS A 262 30.75 24.45 21.69
N ILE A 263 31.62 24.98 22.55
CA ILE A 263 32.85 24.27 22.95
C ILE A 263 32.51 23.02 23.77
N ILE A 264 31.58 23.15 24.73
CA ILE A 264 31.19 22.04 25.61
C ILE A 264 30.42 20.95 24.82
N SER A 265 29.60 21.32 23.83
CA SER A 265 28.84 20.35 23.03
C SER A 265 29.65 19.71 21.88
N ALA A 266 30.75 20.32 21.43
CA ALA A 266 31.52 19.85 20.27
C ALA A 266 32.00 18.39 20.38
N PRO A 267 32.56 17.90 21.51
CA PRO A 267 32.97 16.51 21.63
C PRO A 267 31.80 15.53 21.53
N GLY A 268 30.66 15.87 22.16
CA GLY A 268 29.45 15.04 22.09
C GLY A 268 28.82 15.04 20.70
N LEU A 269 28.85 16.17 19.98
CA LEU A 269 28.45 16.23 18.57
C LEU A 269 29.37 15.37 17.69
N LYS A 270 30.68 15.35 17.97
CA LYS A 270 31.61 14.49 17.22
C LYS A 270 31.33 13.01 17.46
N LEU A 271 30.94 12.62 18.68
CA LEU A 271 30.54 11.26 19.01
C LEU A 271 29.31 10.80 18.20
N GLN A 272 28.45 11.73 17.80
CA GLN A 272 27.28 11.41 16.97
C GLN A 272 27.62 10.89 15.58
N ASN A 273 28.86 11.07 15.10
CA ASN A 273 29.32 10.38 13.90
C ASN A 273 29.29 8.86 14.02
N LEU A 274 29.39 8.33 15.24
CA LEU A 274 29.33 6.90 15.53
C LEU A 274 27.91 6.42 15.86
N THR A 275 27.04 7.29 16.40
CA THR A 275 25.70 6.91 16.90
C THR A 275 24.53 7.35 16.05
N THR A 276 24.80 8.01 14.94
CA THR A 276 23.79 8.36 13.95
C THR A 276 24.29 7.93 12.58
N ARG A 277 23.36 7.68 11.66
CA ARG A 277 23.59 7.43 10.23
C ARG A 277 22.60 8.24 9.41
N GLU A 278 22.86 8.39 8.12
CA GLU A 278 21.89 9.06 7.23
C GLU A 278 20.67 8.15 7.02
N PRO A 279 19.46 8.65 7.30
CA PRO A 279 18.24 7.90 7.06
C PRO A 279 17.82 7.91 5.60
N ASP A 280 17.08 6.89 5.19
CA ASP A 280 16.31 6.89 3.96
C ASP A 280 14.95 7.59 4.13
N ASP A 281 14.23 7.79 3.02
CA ASP A 281 12.94 8.48 3.01
C ASP A 281 11.87 7.73 3.80
N SER A 282 11.90 6.39 3.79
CA SER A 282 10.94 5.56 4.54
C SER A 282 11.10 5.74 6.05
N GLN A 283 12.33 5.93 6.53
CA GLN A 283 12.65 6.20 7.93
C GLN A 283 12.25 7.63 8.32
N LEU A 284 12.41 8.60 7.40
CA LEU A 284 11.95 9.98 7.59
C LEU A 284 10.41 10.05 7.74
N GLU A 285 9.67 9.29 6.93
CA GLU A 285 8.20 9.20 7.06
C GLU A 285 7.77 8.74 8.45
N VAL A 286 8.43 7.72 9.01
CA VAL A 286 8.14 7.19 10.36
C VAL A 286 8.41 8.25 11.43
N ALA A 287 9.56 8.94 11.35
CA ALA A 287 9.90 10.00 12.29
C ALA A 287 8.93 11.19 12.22
N ILE A 288 8.50 11.57 11.00
CA ILE A 288 7.49 12.61 10.76
C ILE A 288 6.15 12.20 11.38
N ALA A 289 5.71 10.97 11.15
CA ALA A 289 4.45 10.45 11.68
C ALA A 289 4.44 10.41 13.21
N ALA A 290 5.54 9.97 13.83
CA ALA A 290 5.72 10.01 15.28
C ALA A 290 5.61 11.45 15.82
N LEU A 291 6.31 12.40 15.20
CA LEU A 291 6.32 13.79 15.70
C LEU A 291 4.98 14.49 15.47
N LYS A 292 4.35 14.32 14.30
CA LYS A 292 3.01 14.87 14.01
C LYS A 292 2.00 14.37 15.04
N THR A 293 2.00 13.07 15.34
CA THR A 293 1.13 12.48 16.36
C THR A 293 1.43 13.02 17.76
N ALA A 294 2.71 13.12 18.15
CA ALA A 294 3.12 13.59 19.48
C ALA A 294 2.79 15.07 19.72
N GLU A 295 2.78 15.90 18.67
CA GLU A 295 2.39 17.32 18.71
C GLU A 295 0.90 17.55 18.40
N GLY A 296 0.18 16.52 17.94
CA GLY A 296 -1.21 16.62 17.49
C GLY A 296 -1.39 17.50 16.25
N ILE A 297 -0.42 17.46 15.34
CA ILE A 297 -0.48 18.12 14.04
C ILE A 297 -1.30 17.22 13.11
N PRO A 298 -2.43 17.68 12.56
CA PRO A 298 -3.21 16.89 11.62
C PRO A 298 -2.37 16.50 10.39
N GLU A 299 -2.62 15.32 9.84
CA GLU A 299 -2.04 14.92 8.56
C GLU A 299 -2.56 15.84 7.45
N ASP A 300 -1.71 16.13 6.46
CA ASP A 300 -2.10 16.94 5.30
C ASP A 300 -2.90 16.04 4.34
N LYS A 301 -4.09 15.61 4.75
CA LYS A 301 -4.98 14.85 3.88
C LYS A 301 -5.57 15.78 2.83
N LYS A 302 -5.68 15.27 1.60
CA LYS A 302 -6.35 15.98 0.51
C LYS A 302 -7.84 15.67 0.54
N MET A 303 -8.64 16.66 0.14
CA MET A 303 -10.07 16.44 -0.01
C MET A 303 -10.35 15.67 -1.30
N ILE A 304 -11.49 14.98 -1.36
CA ILE A 304 -11.97 14.31 -2.58
C ILE A 304 -11.89 15.25 -3.79
N LEU A 305 -12.35 16.49 -3.65
CA LEU A 305 -12.35 17.47 -4.73
C LEU A 305 -10.94 17.86 -5.19
N ASP A 306 -9.99 17.94 -4.26
CA ASP A 306 -8.58 18.23 -4.59
C ASP A 306 -7.99 17.10 -5.45
N LEU A 307 -8.22 15.85 -5.05
CA LEU A 307 -7.74 14.69 -5.79
C LEU A 307 -8.38 14.59 -7.18
N ILE A 308 -9.69 14.79 -7.30
CA ILE A 308 -10.38 14.81 -8.60
C ILE A 308 -9.78 15.88 -9.50
N ASN A 309 -9.55 17.10 -9.00
CA ASN A 309 -8.98 18.18 -9.80
C ASN A 309 -7.53 17.87 -10.22
N LEU A 310 -6.72 17.29 -9.35
CA LEU A 310 -5.35 16.86 -9.67
C LEU A 310 -5.32 15.74 -10.73
N GLY A 311 -6.16 14.71 -10.57
CA GLY A 311 -6.27 13.63 -11.55
C GLY A 311 -6.81 14.13 -12.89
N THR A 312 -7.84 15.00 -12.87
CA THR A 312 -8.38 15.63 -14.09
C THR A 312 -7.28 16.31 -14.87
N LYS A 313 -6.46 17.15 -14.20
CA LYS A 313 -5.34 17.84 -14.85
C LYS A 313 -4.32 16.89 -15.46
N LYS A 314 -3.93 15.83 -14.75
CA LYS A 314 -3.00 14.81 -15.27
C LYS A 314 -3.54 14.12 -16.52
N LEU A 315 -4.83 13.79 -16.53
CA LEU A 315 -5.48 13.13 -17.67
C LEU A 315 -5.67 14.09 -18.86
N GLU A 316 -5.99 15.38 -18.60
CA GLU A 316 -6.05 16.43 -19.62
C GLU A 316 -4.69 16.63 -20.32
N GLU A 317 -3.59 16.65 -19.55
CA GLU A 317 -2.23 16.75 -20.08
C GLU A 317 -1.86 15.56 -21.00
N ASN A 318 -2.53 14.41 -20.83
CA ASN A 318 -2.36 13.21 -21.64
C ASN A 318 -3.44 13.05 -22.73
N LYS A 319 -4.24 14.09 -23.00
CA LYS A 319 -5.27 14.12 -24.04
C LYS A 319 -6.33 13.02 -23.92
N ILE A 320 -6.62 12.58 -22.69
CA ILE A 320 -7.77 11.71 -22.43
C ILE A 320 -9.06 12.52 -22.67
N GLU A 321 -10.04 11.94 -23.37
CA GLU A 321 -11.26 12.65 -23.78
C GLU A 321 -12.17 13.03 -22.61
N THR A 322 -12.26 12.17 -21.59
CA THR A 322 -13.19 12.30 -20.45
C THR A 322 -12.46 12.46 -19.11
N PRO A 323 -11.51 13.40 -18.97
CA PRO A 323 -10.53 13.41 -17.89
C PRO A 323 -11.18 13.56 -16.51
N ARG A 324 -12.19 14.43 -16.38
CA ARG A 324 -12.89 14.65 -15.11
C ARG A 324 -13.75 13.45 -14.71
N LEU A 325 -14.42 12.81 -15.67
CA LEU A 325 -15.24 11.63 -15.41
C LEU A 325 -14.36 10.47 -14.98
N ASP A 326 -13.31 10.19 -15.74
CA ASP A 326 -12.34 9.12 -15.45
C ASP A 326 -11.70 9.32 -14.07
N ALA A 327 -11.22 10.55 -13.77
CA ALA A 327 -10.66 10.87 -12.46
C ALA A 327 -11.65 10.64 -11.32
N THR A 328 -12.94 10.91 -11.54
CA THR A 328 -14.00 10.70 -10.54
C THR A 328 -14.30 9.22 -10.34
N LEU A 329 -14.40 8.45 -11.43
CA LEU A 329 -14.69 7.01 -11.37
C LEU A 329 -13.53 6.23 -10.75
N LEU A 330 -12.29 6.59 -11.08
CA LEU A 330 -11.11 5.96 -10.50
C LEU A 330 -10.99 6.22 -8.99
N LEU A 331 -11.22 7.46 -8.54
CA LEU A 331 -11.22 7.74 -7.10
C LEU A 331 -12.38 7.02 -6.41
N GLY A 332 -13.57 7.02 -7.01
CA GLY A 332 -14.74 6.29 -6.51
C GLY A 332 -14.48 4.79 -6.36
N LYS A 333 -13.74 4.17 -7.28
CA LYS A 333 -13.30 2.77 -7.18
C LYS A 333 -12.44 2.55 -5.92
N VAL A 334 -11.44 3.40 -5.68
CA VAL A 334 -10.49 3.25 -4.57
C VAL A 334 -11.20 3.40 -3.23
N ILE A 335 -12.00 4.45 -3.05
CA ILE A 335 -12.69 4.68 -1.77
C ILE A 335 -14.03 3.94 -1.65
N ASN A 336 -14.37 3.10 -2.65
CA ASN A 336 -15.61 2.34 -2.77
C ASN A 336 -16.88 3.20 -2.62
N LYS A 337 -16.97 4.26 -3.43
CA LYS A 337 -18.08 5.22 -3.46
C LYS A 337 -18.56 5.47 -4.88
N ASP A 338 -19.86 5.69 -5.02
CA ASP A 338 -20.46 6.02 -6.31
C ASP A 338 -20.19 7.48 -6.70
N ARG A 339 -20.48 7.80 -7.96
CA ARG A 339 -20.30 9.15 -8.50
C ARG A 339 -21.12 10.20 -7.74
N LEU A 340 -22.31 9.85 -7.24
CA LEU A 340 -23.17 10.79 -6.52
C LEU A 340 -22.54 11.21 -5.18
N TYR A 341 -21.94 10.25 -4.48
CA TYR A 341 -21.18 10.51 -3.26
C TYR A 341 -19.99 11.43 -3.53
N MET A 342 -19.23 11.17 -4.60
CA MET A 342 -18.07 12.01 -4.97
C MET A 342 -18.47 13.47 -5.20
N LEU A 343 -19.65 13.71 -5.78
CA LEU A 343 -20.16 15.05 -6.07
C LEU A 343 -20.69 15.77 -4.82
N THR A 344 -21.30 15.03 -3.89
CA THR A 344 -21.95 15.61 -2.71
C THR A 344 -21.01 15.77 -1.51
N ASN A 345 -19.92 14.99 -1.46
CA ASN A 345 -19.00 14.94 -0.32
C ASN A 345 -17.57 15.37 -0.69
N GLY A 346 -17.43 16.31 -1.64
CA GLY A 346 -16.12 16.74 -2.15
C GLY A 346 -15.13 17.28 -1.11
N ASN A 347 -15.60 17.66 0.08
CA ASN A 347 -14.77 18.19 1.18
C ASN A 347 -14.29 17.09 2.16
N GLU A 348 -14.66 15.83 1.95
CA GLU A 348 -14.16 14.74 2.80
C GLU A 348 -12.69 14.43 2.53
N GLU A 349 -11.96 14.15 3.60
CA GLU A 349 -10.54 13.80 3.55
C GLU A 349 -10.34 12.37 3.06
N VAL A 350 -9.40 12.19 2.13
CA VAL A 350 -8.98 10.87 1.63
C VAL A 350 -7.70 10.44 2.35
N SER A 351 -7.58 9.14 2.65
CA SER A 351 -6.39 8.60 3.29
C SER A 351 -5.17 8.66 2.36
N LEU A 352 -3.96 8.69 2.92
CA LEU A 352 -2.74 8.69 2.10
C LEU A 352 -2.54 7.37 1.33
N GLU A 353 -3.12 6.27 1.82
CA GLU A 353 -3.10 4.97 1.15
C GLU A 353 -3.98 5.00 -0.09
N ASP A 354 -5.23 5.45 0.07
CA ASP A 354 -6.18 5.65 -1.04
C ASP A 354 -5.66 6.67 -2.05
N GLU A 355 -5.01 7.75 -1.60
CA GLU A 355 -4.38 8.73 -2.49
C GLU A 355 -3.31 8.07 -3.38
N LYS A 356 -2.47 7.20 -2.81
CA LYS A 356 -1.42 6.49 -3.56
C LYS A 356 -2.01 5.51 -4.57
N GLU A 357 -3.01 4.72 -4.15
CA GLU A 357 -3.70 3.79 -5.06
C GLU A 357 -4.40 4.54 -6.19
N TYR A 358 -5.08 5.64 -5.87
CA TYR A 358 -5.73 6.51 -6.87
C TYR A 358 -4.75 7.00 -7.93
N PHE A 359 -3.58 7.50 -7.54
CA PHE A 359 -2.59 7.95 -8.51
C PHE A 359 -1.97 6.81 -9.33
N SER A 360 -1.86 5.60 -8.78
CA SER A 360 -1.47 4.41 -9.54
C SER A 360 -2.48 4.11 -10.67
N LEU A 361 -3.78 4.19 -10.40
CA LEU A 361 -4.82 4.00 -11.42
C LEU A 361 -4.84 5.13 -12.46
N ILE A 362 -4.56 6.36 -12.04
CA ILE A 362 -4.39 7.50 -12.97
C ILE A 362 -3.23 7.23 -13.92
N GLU A 363 -2.11 6.70 -13.44
CA GLU A 363 -0.95 6.34 -14.28
C GLU A 363 -1.27 5.23 -15.28
N GLU A 364 -2.08 4.23 -14.90
CA GLU A 364 -2.61 3.25 -15.85
C GLU A 364 -3.48 3.90 -16.92
N ARG A 365 -4.38 4.81 -16.52
CA ARG A 365 -5.26 5.50 -17.47
C ARG A 365 -4.50 6.41 -18.42
N MET A 366 -3.43 7.06 -17.96
CA MET A 366 -2.53 7.87 -18.78
C MET A 366 -1.85 7.08 -19.91
N LYS A 367 -1.74 5.75 -19.78
CA LYS A 367 -1.26 4.86 -20.85
C LYS A 367 -2.33 4.52 -21.90
N ASN A 368 -3.48 5.19 -21.88
CA ASN A 368 -4.67 4.89 -22.69
C ASN A 368 -5.36 3.57 -22.38
N LYS A 369 -5.03 2.88 -21.28
CA LYS A 369 -5.77 1.69 -20.85
C LYS A 369 -7.27 2.02 -20.70
N PRO A 370 -8.20 1.24 -21.29
CA PRO A 370 -9.63 1.51 -21.19
C PRO A 370 -10.11 1.65 -19.74
N ILE A 371 -10.89 2.70 -19.46
CA ILE A 371 -11.39 2.97 -18.11
C ILE A 371 -12.17 1.79 -17.53
N LYS A 372 -12.96 1.10 -18.36
CA LYS A 372 -13.76 -0.07 -17.96
C LYS A 372 -12.89 -1.26 -17.53
N TYR A 373 -11.71 -1.46 -18.14
CA TYR A 373 -10.76 -2.48 -17.67
C TYR A 373 -10.08 -2.10 -16.34
N ILE A 374 -9.82 -0.81 -16.11
CA ILE A 374 -9.30 -0.34 -14.82
C ILE A 374 -10.36 -0.49 -13.73
N LEU A 375 -11.62 -0.15 -14.04
CA LEU A 375 -12.77 -0.35 -13.15
C LEU A 375 -13.08 -1.84 -12.94
N GLY A 376 -12.79 -2.69 -13.92
CA GLY A 376 -13.09 -4.12 -13.93
C GLY A 376 -14.56 -4.43 -14.24
N THR A 377 -15.33 -3.42 -14.64
CA THR A 377 -16.77 -3.54 -14.87
C THR A 377 -17.26 -2.61 -15.98
N CYS A 378 -18.35 -3.02 -16.62
CA CYS A 378 -19.04 -2.31 -17.70
C CYS A 378 -20.55 -2.49 -17.52
N GLU A 379 -21.29 -1.39 -17.57
CA GLU A 379 -22.75 -1.44 -17.65
C GLU A 379 -23.17 -1.79 -19.09
N PHE A 380 -24.18 -2.65 -19.23
CA PHE A 380 -24.80 -3.06 -20.49
C PHE A 380 -26.25 -3.47 -20.23
N MET A 381 -27.23 -2.87 -20.91
CA MET A 381 -28.67 -3.13 -20.73
C MET A 381 -29.17 -2.99 -19.28
N GLY A 382 -28.59 -2.08 -18.49
CA GLY A 382 -28.85 -1.89 -17.07
C GLY A 382 -28.15 -2.90 -16.15
N LEU A 383 -27.33 -3.80 -16.70
CA LEU A 383 -26.62 -4.86 -15.97
C LEU A 383 -25.15 -4.51 -15.82
N ASP A 384 -24.61 -4.68 -14.62
CA ASP A 384 -23.19 -4.48 -14.35
C ASP A 384 -22.40 -5.77 -14.64
N LEU A 385 -21.60 -5.78 -15.71
CA LEU A 385 -20.82 -6.93 -16.18
C LEU A 385 -19.34 -6.75 -15.87
N ASN A 386 -18.72 -7.74 -15.25
CA ASN A 386 -17.28 -7.83 -15.09
C ASN A 386 -16.61 -7.88 -16.47
N VAL A 387 -15.53 -7.12 -16.64
CA VAL A 387 -14.71 -7.10 -17.87
C VAL A 387 -13.24 -7.00 -17.50
N ARG A 388 -12.38 -7.59 -18.34
CA ARG A 388 -10.91 -7.52 -18.22
C ARG A 388 -10.26 -7.65 -19.59
N GLU A 389 -8.97 -7.37 -19.67
CA GLU A 389 -8.18 -7.58 -20.89
C GLU A 389 -8.35 -9.02 -21.37
N GLY A 390 -8.66 -9.20 -22.66
CA GLY A 390 -8.99 -10.50 -23.25
C GLY A 390 -10.47 -10.75 -23.53
N VAL A 391 -11.38 -9.86 -23.11
CA VAL A 391 -12.77 -9.81 -23.60
C VAL A 391 -13.10 -8.46 -24.21
N LEU A 392 -13.88 -8.43 -25.29
CA LEU A 392 -14.40 -7.18 -25.85
C LEU A 392 -15.24 -6.46 -24.80
N ILE A 393 -15.05 -5.15 -24.68
CA ILE A 393 -15.88 -4.33 -23.79
C ILE A 393 -17.26 -4.12 -24.46
N PRO A 394 -18.38 -4.51 -23.81
CA PRO A 394 -19.72 -4.34 -24.36
C PRO A 394 -20.01 -2.91 -24.81
N ARG A 395 -20.62 -2.79 -26.00
CA ARG A 395 -20.92 -1.52 -26.67
C ARG A 395 -22.43 -1.24 -26.61
N GLY A 396 -22.79 0.04 -26.55
CA GLY A 396 -24.20 0.45 -26.60
C GLY A 396 -24.88 0.05 -27.91
N ASP A 397 -24.14 0.03 -29.03
CA ASP A 397 -24.68 -0.41 -30.33
C ASP A 397 -25.15 -1.88 -30.30
N THR A 398 -24.51 -2.73 -29.49
CA THR A 398 -24.90 -4.14 -29.30
C THR A 398 -26.25 -4.29 -28.59
N GLU A 399 -26.71 -3.27 -27.86
CA GLU A 399 -28.04 -3.28 -27.24
C GLU A 399 -29.16 -3.37 -28.28
N VAL A 400 -28.95 -2.79 -29.47
CA VAL A 400 -29.91 -2.85 -30.59
C VAL A 400 -30.16 -4.30 -31.04
N LEU A 401 -29.12 -5.13 -31.04
CA LEU A 401 -29.23 -6.56 -31.36
C LEU A 401 -30.09 -7.28 -30.31
N VAL A 402 -29.80 -7.05 -29.03
CA VAL A 402 -30.55 -7.64 -27.92
C VAL A 402 -32.02 -7.22 -27.99
N GLU A 403 -32.30 -5.93 -28.16
CA GLU A 403 -33.66 -5.41 -28.27
C GLU A 403 -34.43 -6.01 -29.45
N ARG A 404 -33.78 -6.17 -30.62
CA ARG A 404 -34.43 -6.78 -31.78
C ARG A 404 -34.73 -8.26 -31.53
N VAL A 405 -33.79 -9.01 -30.95
CA VAL A 405 -33.98 -10.43 -30.64
C VAL A 405 -35.09 -10.61 -29.61
N LEU A 406 -35.18 -9.74 -28.59
CA LEU A 406 -36.26 -9.78 -27.59
C LEU A 406 -37.66 -9.59 -28.19
N LYS A 407 -37.80 -8.96 -29.36
CA LYS A 407 -39.07 -8.84 -30.10
C LYS A 407 -39.49 -10.15 -30.80
N GLU A 408 -38.55 -11.06 -31.05
CA GLU A 408 -38.83 -12.39 -31.57
C GLU A 408 -39.26 -13.38 -30.48
N ILE A 409 -39.08 -13.02 -29.20
CA ILE A 409 -39.31 -13.89 -28.04
C ILE A 409 -40.53 -13.40 -27.26
N LYS A 410 -41.62 -14.17 -27.30
CA LYS A 410 -42.82 -13.92 -26.51
C LYS A 410 -42.62 -14.37 -25.06
N GLU A 411 -43.40 -13.80 -24.14
CA GLU A 411 -43.28 -14.11 -22.70
C GLU A 411 -43.59 -15.58 -22.37
N ASP A 412 -44.44 -16.23 -23.15
CA ASP A 412 -44.87 -17.62 -22.94
C ASP A 412 -44.01 -18.67 -23.68
N ASP A 413 -43.05 -18.24 -24.50
CA ASP A 413 -42.22 -19.17 -25.28
C ASP A 413 -41.36 -20.05 -24.37
N GLN A 414 -40.91 -21.22 -24.82
CA GLN A 414 -39.84 -21.96 -24.12
C GLN A 414 -38.81 -22.35 -25.15
N ILE A 415 -37.76 -21.54 -25.23
CA ILE A 415 -36.79 -21.62 -26.33
C ILE A 415 -35.36 -21.70 -25.83
N LYS A 416 -34.54 -22.35 -26.66
CA LYS A 416 -33.08 -22.40 -26.49
C LYS A 416 -32.44 -21.39 -27.44
N ILE A 417 -31.53 -20.59 -26.90
CA ILE A 417 -30.78 -19.59 -27.64
C ILE A 417 -29.29 -19.91 -27.58
N CYS A 418 -28.58 -19.65 -28.68
CA CYS A 418 -27.13 -19.68 -28.74
C CYS A 418 -26.61 -18.25 -28.85
N ASP A 419 -25.78 -17.83 -27.89
CA ASP A 419 -25.00 -16.59 -27.96
C ASP A 419 -23.57 -16.93 -28.42
N LEU A 420 -23.30 -16.74 -29.70
CA LEU A 420 -22.05 -17.14 -30.35
C LEU A 420 -21.03 -15.99 -30.34
N CYS A 421 -19.77 -16.31 -30.02
CA CYS A 421 -18.72 -15.32 -29.76
C CYS A 421 -19.06 -14.43 -28.55
N CYS A 422 -19.50 -15.07 -27.46
CA CYS A 422 -20.14 -14.38 -26.34
C CYS A 422 -19.24 -13.41 -25.57
N GLY A 423 -17.91 -13.57 -25.62
CA GLY A 423 -16.96 -12.66 -24.97
C GLY A 423 -17.19 -12.56 -23.46
N SER A 424 -17.77 -11.45 -22.99
CA SER A 424 -18.15 -11.24 -21.58
C SER A 424 -19.50 -11.87 -21.19
N GLY A 425 -20.20 -12.49 -22.14
CA GLY A 425 -21.55 -13.03 -21.99
C GLY A 425 -22.66 -11.99 -22.09
N ALA A 426 -22.36 -10.79 -22.62
CA ALA A 426 -23.26 -9.63 -22.54
C ALA A 426 -24.64 -9.88 -23.16
N ILE A 427 -24.68 -10.41 -24.38
CA ILE A 427 -25.92 -10.66 -25.13
C ILE A 427 -26.73 -11.75 -24.43
N GLY A 428 -26.13 -12.91 -24.18
CA GLY A 428 -26.80 -14.06 -23.58
C GLY A 428 -27.36 -13.78 -22.18
N ILE A 429 -26.57 -13.10 -21.34
CA ILE A 429 -27.00 -12.70 -19.98
C ILE A 429 -28.14 -11.70 -20.05
N ALA A 430 -28.07 -10.69 -20.93
CA ALA A 430 -29.14 -9.72 -21.08
C ALA A 430 -30.44 -10.37 -21.55
N LEU A 431 -30.39 -11.25 -22.57
CA LEU A 431 -31.56 -12.00 -23.04
C LEU A 431 -32.19 -12.83 -21.91
N ALA A 432 -31.37 -13.57 -21.16
CA ALA A 432 -31.86 -14.39 -20.05
C ALA A 432 -32.40 -13.53 -18.89
N HIS A 433 -31.86 -12.33 -18.67
CA HIS A 433 -32.37 -11.41 -17.67
C HIS A 433 -33.80 -10.91 -18.01
N PHE A 434 -34.03 -10.49 -19.26
CA PHE A 434 -35.33 -9.94 -19.69
C PHE A 434 -36.38 -11.00 -20.07
N ARG A 435 -35.98 -12.25 -20.27
CA ARG A 435 -36.89 -13.37 -20.57
C ARG A 435 -36.59 -14.55 -19.64
N LYS A 436 -37.51 -14.84 -18.71
CA LYS A 436 -37.33 -15.88 -17.68
C LYS A 436 -37.48 -17.31 -18.22
N ASN A 437 -38.13 -17.42 -19.36
CA ASN A 437 -38.60 -18.63 -20.04
C ASN A 437 -37.60 -19.20 -21.05
N ILE A 438 -36.42 -18.59 -21.21
CA ILE A 438 -35.39 -19.03 -22.13
C ILE A 438 -34.21 -19.68 -21.41
N THR A 439 -33.50 -20.54 -22.15
CA THR A 439 -32.17 -21.03 -21.79
C THR A 439 -31.18 -20.60 -22.86
N VAL A 440 -29.96 -20.27 -22.45
CA VAL A 440 -28.92 -19.72 -23.32
C VAL A 440 -27.65 -20.55 -23.19
N ASP A 441 -27.12 -21.02 -24.31
CA ASP A 441 -25.75 -21.52 -24.39
C ASP A 441 -24.87 -20.38 -24.95
N SER A 442 -23.97 -19.85 -24.13
CA SER A 442 -22.96 -18.84 -24.49
C SER A 442 -21.69 -19.55 -24.96
N ILE A 443 -21.24 -19.24 -26.17
CA ILE A 443 -20.19 -19.97 -26.85
C ILE A 443 -19.00 -19.06 -27.14
N ASP A 444 -17.82 -19.49 -26.73
CA ASP A 444 -16.55 -18.85 -27.09
C ASP A 444 -15.43 -19.89 -27.14
N TYR A 445 -14.32 -19.55 -27.79
CA TYR A 445 -13.16 -20.42 -27.94
C TYR A 445 -12.09 -20.17 -26.87
N PHE A 446 -11.93 -18.92 -26.42
CA PHE A 446 -10.79 -18.51 -25.62
C PHE A 446 -11.01 -18.70 -24.10
N PRO A 447 -9.95 -18.95 -23.31
CA PRO A 447 -10.07 -19.14 -21.86
C PRO A 447 -10.57 -17.91 -21.09
N ILE A 448 -10.19 -16.69 -21.51
CA ILE A 448 -10.58 -15.46 -20.79
C ILE A 448 -12.09 -15.20 -20.93
N PRO A 449 -12.71 -15.25 -22.13
CA PRO A 449 -14.17 -15.26 -22.27
C PRO A 449 -14.88 -16.31 -21.42
N GLU A 450 -14.33 -17.52 -21.30
CA GLU A 450 -14.87 -18.58 -20.44
C GLU A 450 -14.96 -18.15 -18.97
N GLU A 451 -13.85 -17.63 -18.42
CA GLU A 451 -13.79 -17.17 -17.04
C GLU A 451 -14.76 -16.01 -16.79
N VAL A 452 -14.69 -14.97 -17.64
CA VAL A 452 -15.49 -13.75 -17.48
C VAL A 452 -16.98 -14.02 -17.65
N THR A 453 -17.36 -14.82 -18.65
CA THR A 453 -18.77 -15.17 -18.87
C THR A 453 -19.32 -15.96 -17.67
N LYS A 454 -18.57 -16.94 -17.15
CA LYS A 454 -18.99 -17.69 -15.96
C LYS A 454 -19.12 -16.81 -14.72
N GLU A 455 -18.19 -15.89 -14.50
CA GLU A 455 -18.28 -14.90 -13.42
C GLU A 455 -19.53 -14.01 -13.55
N ASN A 456 -19.84 -13.56 -14.76
CA ASN A 456 -21.03 -12.72 -15.01
C ASN A 456 -22.34 -13.50 -14.87
N ILE A 457 -22.39 -14.75 -15.31
CA ILE A 457 -23.54 -15.63 -15.09
C ILE A 457 -23.82 -15.77 -13.59
N MET A 458 -22.78 -16.02 -12.79
CA MET A 458 -22.89 -16.14 -11.33
C MET A 458 -23.29 -14.81 -10.68
N LYS A 459 -22.67 -13.70 -11.10
CA LYS A 459 -22.97 -12.35 -10.60
C LYS A 459 -24.46 -11.99 -10.73
N HIS A 460 -25.10 -12.45 -11.80
CA HIS A 460 -26.51 -12.17 -12.10
C HIS A 460 -27.47 -13.32 -11.71
N GLY A 461 -26.99 -14.38 -11.07
CA GLY A 461 -27.81 -15.50 -10.59
C GLY A 461 -28.50 -16.29 -11.71
N LEU A 462 -27.79 -16.51 -12.83
CA LEU A 462 -28.34 -17.11 -14.05
C LEU A 462 -27.81 -18.53 -14.32
N GLU A 463 -27.14 -19.16 -13.37
CA GLU A 463 -26.44 -20.46 -13.53
C GLU A 463 -27.37 -21.60 -14.00
N GLU A 464 -28.66 -21.54 -13.68
CA GLU A 464 -29.64 -22.55 -14.07
C GLU A 464 -30.12 -22.39 -15.52
N ARG A 465 -29.90 -21.21 -16.14
CA ARG A 465 -30.48 -20.85 -17.44
C ARG A 465 -29.45 -20.44 -18.48
N VAL A 466 -28.26 -20.02 -18.05
CA VAL A 466 -27.18 -19.63 -18.95
C VAL A 466 -25.98 -20.53 -18.68
N ASN A 467 -25.52 -21.21 -19.72
CA ASN A 467 -24.40 -22.13 -19.66
C ASN A 467 -23.30 -21.67 -20.63
N PHE A 468 -22.04 -21.94 -20.29
CA PHE A 468 -20.91 -21.66 -21.16
C PHE A 468 -20.44 -22.92 -21.88
N ILE A 469 -20.17 -22.83 -23.18
CA ILE A 469 -19.62 -23.92 -23.99
C ILE A 469 -18.36 -23.44 -24.70
N LYS A 470 -17.24 -24.10 -24.39
CA LYS A 470 -16.00 -23.90 -25.14
C LYS A 470 -16.10 -24.59 -26.50
N SER A 471 -16.14 -23.82 -27.58
CA SER A 471 -16.22 -24.33 -28.96
C SER A 471 -15.58 -23.33 -29.93
N ASN A 472 -15.02 -23.84 -31.01
CA ASN A 472 -14.71 -23.00 -32.17
C ASN A 472 -16.00 -22.84 -32.98
N LEU A 473 -16.59 -21.64 -32.93
CA LEU A 473 -17.90 -21.38 -33.52
C LEU A 473 -18.91 -22.51 -33.18
N LEU A 474 -19.57 -23.07 -34.19
CA LEU A 474 -20.62 -24.07 -34.04
C LEU A 474 -20.11 -25.53 -34.05
N ASP A 475 -18.79 -25.78 -34.11
CA ASP A 475 -18.22 -27.12 -34.28
C ASP A 475 -18.77 -28.13 -33.26
N LYS A 476 -18.67 -27.82 -31.95
CA LYS A 476 -19.15 -28.68 -30.87
C LYS A 476 -20.68 -28.78 -30.82
N ILE A 477 -21.38 -27.73 -31.26
CA ILE A 477 -22.84 -27.71 -31.29
C ILE A 477 -23.37 -28.70 -32.30
N ILE A 478 -22.73 -28.74 -33.48
CA ILE A 478 -23.06 -29.68 -34.55
C ILE A 478 -22.67 -31.11 -34.12
N GLU A 479 -21.50 -31.29 -33.51
CA GLU A 479 -21.06 -32.58 -32.96
C GLU A 479 -22.07 -33.13 -31.93
N ASP A 480 -22.54 -32.29 -31.01
CA ASP A 480 -23.53 -32.64 -29.98
C ASP A 480 -24.97 -32.69 -30.53
N SER A 481 -25.17 -32.42 -31.82
CA SER A 481 -26.49 -32.35 -32.48
C SER A 481 -27.48 -31.42 -31.76
N LYS A 482 -26.97 -30.34 -31.16
CA LYS A 482 -27.78 -29.34 -30.47
C LYS A 482 -28.49 -28.44 -31.46
N LYS A 483 -29.73 -28.10 -31.14
CA LYS A 483 -30.59 -27.23 -31.93
C LYS A 483 -31.07 -26.04 -31.11
N TYR A 484 -31.11 -24.88 -31.75
CA TYR A 484 -31.53 -23.62 -31.15
C TYR A 484 -32.63 -22.96 -31.96
N LYS A 485 -33.55 -22.29 -31.27
CA LYS A 485 -34.58 -21.47 -31.92
C LYS A 485 -34.00 -20.17 -32.46
N ILE A 486 -33.00 -19.62 -31.76
CA ILE A 486 -32.32 -18.38 -32.12
C ILE A 486 -30.81 -18.58 -31.95
N ILE A 487 -30.04 -18.24 -32.97
CA ILE A 487 -28.59 -18.03 -32.87
C ILE A 487 -28.36 -16.53 -33.01
N VAL A 488 -27.70 -15.94 -32.02
CA VAL A 488 -27.32 -14.53 -31.99
C VAL A 488 -25.81 -14.42 -31.89
N SER A 489 -25.20 -13.44 -32.57
CA SER A 489 -23.75 -13.24 -32.50
C SER A 489 -23.35 -11.80 -32.75
N ASN A 490 -22.36 -11.33 -31.99
CA ASN A 490 -21.54 -10.19 -32.37
C ASN A 490 -20.12 -10.72 -32.71
N PRO A 491 -19.90 -11.23 -33.94
CA PRO A 491 -18.62 -11.81 -34.31
C PRO A 491 -17.60 -10.72 -34.64
N PRO A 492 -16.30 -11.04 -34.70
CA PRO A 492 -15.29 -10.11 -35.21
C PRO A 492 -15.59 -9.72 -36.66
N TYR A 493 -15.68 -8.42 -36.95
CA TYR A 493 -16.11 -7.91 -38.26
C TYR A 493 -15.23 -6.81 -38.85
N ILE A 494 -14.20 -6.35 -38.13
CA ILE A 494 -13.33 -5.26 -38.59
C ILE A 494 -12.33 -5.82 -39.60
N LYS A 495 -12.14 -5.12 -40.73
CA LYS A 495 -11.12 -5.47 -41.73
C LYS A 495 -9.74 -5.34 -41.12
N GLU A 496 -8.85 -6.29 -41.41
CA GLU A 496 -7.51 -6.34 -40.84
C GLU A 496 -6.69 -5.05 -41.05
N GLU A 497 -6.90 -4.37 -42.18
CA GLU A 497 -6.22 -3.10 -42.48
C GLU A 497 -6.72 -1.92 -41.63
N ASP A 498 -8.02 -1.89 -41.30
CA ASP A 498 -8.68 -0.81 -40.57
C ASP A 498 -8.33 -0.83 -39.07
N ILE A 499 -7.89 -1.98 -38.53
CA ILE A 499 -7.55 -2.13 -37.10
C ILE A 499 -6.45 -1.15 -36.68
N LYS A 500 -5.53 -0.79 -37.58
CA LYS A 500 -4.44 0.15 -37.30
C LYS A 500 -4.93 1.58 -37.08
N GLU A 501 -6.08 1.93 -37.67
CA GLU A 501 -6.69 3.26 -37.58
C GLU A 501 -7.58 3.42 -36.34
N LEU A 502 -7.86 2.32 -35.62
CA LEU A 502 -8.63 2.37 -34.39
C LEU A 502 -7.93 3.21 -33.31
N MET A 503 -8.76 3.71 -32.39
CA MET A 503 -8.32 4.42 -31.19
C MET A 503 -7.32 3.56 -30.39
N ASN A 504 -6.36 4.22 -29.72
CA ASN A 504 -5.27 3.52 -29.02
C ASN A 504 -5.80 2.59 -27.92
N ASP A 505 -6.85 2.99 -27.21
CA ASP A 505 -7.48 2.20 -26.17
C ASP A 505 -8.10 0.90 -26.71
N VAL A 506 -8.61 0.91 -27.94
CA VAL A 506 -9.14 -0.28 -28.62
C VAL A 506 -8.01 -1.14 -29.18
N LYS A 507 -7.14 -0.59 -30.03
CA LYS A 507 -6.14 -1.41 -30.75
C LYS A 507 -5.04 -1.97 -29.86
N GLU A 508 -4.70 -1.30 -28.76
CA GLU A 508 -3.60 -1.72 -27.88
C GLU A 508 -4.06 -2.67 -26.78
N TYR A 509 -5.34 -2.63 -26.38
CA TYR A 509 -5.83 -3.35 -25.19
C TYR A 509 -6.99 -4.31 -25.46
N GLU A 510 -7.88 -4.05 -26.42
CA GLU A 510 -8.94 -5.00 -26.72
C GLU A 510 -8.39 -6.17 -27.55
N PRO A 511 -8.86 -7.41 -27.32
CA PRO A 511 -8.26 -8.58 -27.94
C PRO A 511 -8.40 -8.54 -29.47
N TYR A 512 -7.27 -8.62 -30.18
CA TYR A 512 -7.24 -8.66 -31.65
C TYR A 512 -8.18 -9.72 -32.23
N THR A 513 -8.31 -10.85 -31.54
CA THR A 513 -9.19 -11.97 -31.91
C THR A 513 -10.68 -11.64 -31.83
N ALA A 514 -11.08 -10.62 -31.06
CA ALA A 514 -12.47 -10.14 -31.02
C ALA A 514 -12.74 -9.03 -32.05
N LEU A 515 -11.70 -8.44 -32.64
CA LEU A 515 -11.81 -7.33 -33.59
C LEU A 515 -11.71 -7.80 -35.04
N ASN A 516 -10.72 -8.66 -35.34
CA ASN A 516 -10.34 -8.99 -36.71
C ASN A 516 -11.32 -9.98 -37.37
N GLY A 517 -12.10 -9.48 -38.33
CA GLY A 517 -13.00 -10.25 -39.19
C GLY A 517 -12.36 -10.79 -40.48
N GLY A 518 -11.05 -10.64 -40.65
CA GLY A 518 -10.28 -11.04 -41.83
C GLY A 518 -10.07 -9.89 -42.82
N ALA A 519 -9.61 -10.22 -44.03
CA ALA A 519 -9.25 -9.23 -45.05
C ALA A 519 -10.42 -8.34 -45.48
N ASP A 520 -11.63 -8.89 -45.53
CA ASP A 520 -12.87 -8.17 -45.89
C ASP A 520 -13.84 -7.99 -44.72
N GLY A 521 -13.47 -8.46 -43.51
CA GLY A 521 -14.31 -8.42 -42.33
C GLY A 521 -15.46 -9.45 -42.33
N LEU A 522 -15.56 -10.32 -43.34
CA LEU A 522 -16.71 -11.20 -43.54
C LEU A 522 -16.44 -12.69 -43.25
N VAL A 523 -15.24 -13.05 -42.79
CA VAL A 523 -14.83 -14.46 -42.60
C VAL A 523 -15.76 -15.18 -41.62
N PHE A 524 -16.07 -14.56 -40.48
CA PHE A 524 -16.94 -15.15 -39.47
C PHE A 524 -18.38 -15.25 -39.95
N TYR A 525 -18.94 -14.22 -40.60
CA TYR A 525 -20.30 -14.28 -41.13
C TYR A 525 -20.48 -15.44 -42.12
N ARG A 526 -19.53 -15.64 -43.05
CA ARG A 526 -19.59 -16.77 -44.00
C ARG A 526 -19.66 -18.11 -43.28
N ASN A 527 -18.75 -18.33 -42.33
CA ASN A 527 -18.65 -19.59 -41.60
C ASN A 527 -19.91 -19.83 -40.74
N ILE A 528 -20.38 -18.82 -40.01
CA ILE A 528 -21.56 -18.96 -39.16
C ILE A 528 -22.81 -19.17 -40.01
N VAL A 529 -23.01 -18.42 -41.10
CA VAL A 529 -24.18 -18.58 -41.99
C VAL A 529 -24.21 -19.98 -42.62
N GLU A 530 -23.05 -20.51 -43.04
CA GLU A 530 -22.94 -21.85 -43.62
C GLU A 530 -23.30 -22.96 -42.61
N HIS A 531 -22.75 -22.91 -41.39
CA HIS A 531 -22.92 -23.97 -40.41
C HIS A 531 -24.18 -23.82 -39.53
N SER A 532 -24.75 -22.62 -39.42
CA SER A 532 -25.93 -22.35 -38.58
C SER A 532 -27.18 -23.12 -39.01
N VAL A 533 -27.32 -23.47 -40.29
CA VAL A 533 -28.44 -24.29 -40.78
C VAL A 533 -28.49 -25.67 -40.11
N GLU A 534 -27.33 -26.20 -39.70
CA GLU A 534 -27.22 -27.47 -38.97
C GLU A 534 -27.47 -27.32 -37.47
N ALA A 535 -27.42 -26.10 -36.92
CA ALA A 535 -27.65 -25.81 -35.50
C ALA A 535 -29.01 -25.13 -35.23
N LEU A 536 -29.75 -24.72 -36.27
CA LEU A 536 -31.07 -24.12 -36.13
C LEU A 536 -32.19 -25.17 -36.14
N GLU A 537 -33.23 -24.89 -35.35
CA GLU A 537 -34.55 -25.52 -35.45
C GLU A 537 -35.30 -25.06 -36.71
N GLU A 538 -36.41 -25.73 -37.03
CA GLU A 538 -37.31 -25.29 -38.10
C GLU A 538 -37.89 -23.90 -37.79
N ASN A 539 -37.86 -23.00 -38.76
CA ASN A 539 -38.18 -21.57 -38.58
C ASN A 539 -37.32 -20.91 -37.49
N GLY A 540 -36.07 -21.34 -37.34
CA GLY A 540 -35.09 -20.73 -36.46
C GLY A 540 -34.61 -19.37 -36.98
N VAL A 541 -34.13 -18.52 -36.09
CA VAL A 541 -33.66 -17.16 -36.38
C VAL A 541 -32.14 -17.09 -36.26
N LEU A 542 -31.49 -16.43 -37.21
CA LEU A 542 -30.10 -16.00 -37.11
C LEU A 542 -30.05 -14.48 -37.06
N ALA A 543 -29.35 -13.93 -36.07
CA ALA A 543 -29.21 -12.49 -35.87
C ALA A 543 -27.74 -12.11 -35.61
N PHE A 544 -27.28 -11.07 -36.29
CA PHE A 544 -25.91 -10.56 -36.20
C PHE A 544 -25.87 -9.09 -35.83
N GLU A 545 -24.89 -8.68 -35.02
CA GLU A 545 -24.33 -7.33 -35.12
C GLU A 545 -23.39 -7.26 -36.33
N ILE A 546 -23.40 -6.14 -37.03
CA ILE A 546 -22.57 -5.87 -38.22
C ILE A 546 -21.89 -4.50 -38.15
N GLY A 547 -20.83 -4.34 -38.93
CA GLY A 547 -20.30 -3.04 -39.30
C GLY A 547 -21.30 -2.24 -40.15
N PHE A 548 -21.22 -0.90 -40.07
CA PHE A 548 -22.19 0.00 -40.71
C PHE A 548 -22.23 -0.10 -42.25
N ASP A 549 -21.19 -0.65 -42.87
CA ASP A 549 -21.04 -0.83 -44.32
C ASP A 549 -21.31 -2.27 -44.78
N GLN A 550 -21.63 -3.19 -43.88
CA GLN A 550 -21.70 -4.64 -44.17
C GLN A 550 -23.13 -5.18 -44.35
N GLY A 551 -24.15 -4.32 -44.28
CA GLY A 551 -25.58 -4.70 -44.32
C GLY A 551 -25.95 -5.55 -45.54
N ASP A 552 -25.66 -5.05 -46.74
CA ASP A 552 -26.01 -5.73 -48.00
C ASP A 552 -25.20 -7.02 -48.20
N ASP A 553 -23.92 -7.04 -47.79
CA ASP A 553 -23.06 -8.21 -47.93
C ASP A 553 -23.52 -9.37 -47.03
N VAL A 554 -23.79 -9.10 -45.76
CA VAL A 554 -24.26 -10.12 -44.80
C VAL A 554 -25.66 -10.59 -45.17
N LYS A 555 -26.54 -9.69 -45.58
CA LYS A 555 -27.85 -10.05 -46.14
C LYS A 555 -27.70 -10.99 -47.35
N GLY A 556 -26.83 -10.67 -48.29
CA GLY A 556 -26.58 -11.49 -49.47
C GLY A 556 -26.01 -12.88 -49.14
N LEU A 557 -25.19 -13.00 -48.08
CA LEU A 557 -24.74 -14.31 -47.58
C LEU A 557 -25.91 -15.13 -47.03
N MET A 558 -26.77 -14.51 -46.21
CA MET A 558 -27.95 -15.17 -45.65
C MET A 558 -28.94 -15.61 -46.73
N GLU A 559 -29.21 -14.76 -47.73
CA GLU A 559 -30.09 -15.10 -48.86
C GLU A 559 -29.59 -16.33 -49.63
N LYS A 560 -28.28 -16.39 -49.91
CA LYS A 560 -27.65 -17.52 -50.61
C LYS A 560 -27.71 -18.83 -49.81
N ALA A 561 -27.67 -18.74 -48.48
CA ALA A 561 -27.79 -19.89 -47.58
C ALA A 561 -29.24 -20.31 -47.31
N GLY A 562 -30.23 -19.64 -47.93
CA GLY A 562 -31.65 -20.03 -47.86
C GLY A 562 -32.45 -19.33 -46.75
N TYR A 563 -31.88 -18.35 -46.05
CA TYR A 563 -32.64 -17.54 -45.10
C TYR A 563 -33.67 -16.65 -45.83
N LYS A 564 -34.82 -16.44 -45.17
CA LYS A 564 -35.94 -15.62 -45.61
C LYS A 564 -36.26 -14.56 -44.55
N GLU A 565 -37.17 -13.65 -44.88
CA GLU A 565 -37.60 -12.56 -43.98
C GLU A 565 -36.40 -11.77 -43.42
N ILE A 566 -35.39 -11.50 -44.29
CA ILE A 566 -34.15 -10.84 -43.85
C ILE A 566 -34.36 -9.33 -43.73
N GLU A 567 -34.11 -8.80 -42.55
CA GLU A 567 -34.19 -7.39 -42.22
C GLU A 567 -32.79 -6.86 -41.87
N VAL A 568 -32.48 -5.66 -42.38
CA VAL A 568 -31.33 -4.86 -41.94
C VAL A 568 -31.87 -3.71 -41.10
N ILE A 569 -31.46 -3.67 -39.84
CA ILE A 569 -31.96 -2.73 -38.84
C ILE A 569 -30.86 -1.73 -38.52
N LYS A 570 -31.28 -0.48 -38.41
CA LYS A 570 -30.41 0.65 -38.11
C LYS A 570 -30.32 0.89 -36.60
N ASP A 571 -29.16 1.33 -36.15
CA ASP A 571 -28.97 1.87 -34.80
C ASP A 571 -29.60 3.26 -34.65
N LEU A 572 -29.48 3.84 -33.45
CA LEU A 572 -30.03 5.16 -33.14
C LEU A 572 -29.37 6.30 -33.92
N ALA A 573 -28.18 6.08 -34.50
CA ALA A 573 -27.51 7.02 -35.39
C ALA A 573 -27.96 6.87 -36.87
N GLY A 574 -28.83 5.89 -37.16
CA GLY A 574 -29.35 5.63 -38.51
C GLY A 574 -28.41 4.80 -39.38
N LEU A 575 -27.35 4.23 -38.79
CA LEU A 575 -26.39 3.35 -39.46
C LEU A 575 -26.84 1.90 -39.37
N ASP A 576 -26.56 1.10 -40.39
CA ASP A 576 -26.93 -0.32 -40.38
C ASP A 576 -26.15 -1.03 -39.26
N ARG A 577 -26.83 -1.83 -38.44
CA ARG A 577 -26.21 -2.43 -37.25
C ARG A 577 -26.56 -3.88 -37.01
N VAL A 578 -27.77 -4.28 -37.39
CA VAL A 578 -28.24 -5.64 -37.15
C VAL A 578 -28.78 -6.24 -38.44
N VAL A 579 -28.39 -7.47 -38.74
CA VAL A 579 -29.01 -8.29 -39.79
C VAL A 579 -29.66 -9.49 -39.13
N ILE A 580 -30.95 -9.69 -39.39
CA ILE A 580 -31.73 -10.80 -38.82
C ILE A 580 -32.53 -11.49 -39.92
N GLY A 581 -32.62 -12.82 -39.87
CA GLY A 581 -33.38 -13.60 -40.83
C GLY A 581 -33.79 -14.97 -40.30
N ARG A 582 -34.73 -15.62 -40.99
CA ARG A 582 -35.30 -16.91 -40.59
C ARG A 582 -34.94 -18.01 -41.56
N TYR A 583 -34.57 -19.17 -41.03
CA TYR A 583 -34.34 -20.36 -41.84
C TYR A 583 -35.65 -21.14 -42.01
N ILE A 584 -36.23 -21.07 -43.20
CA ILE A 584 -37.49 -21.77 -43.55
C ILE A 584 -37.14 -23.00 -44.38
N VAL A 585 -37.43 -24.19 -43.85
CA VAL A 585 -37.26 -25.43 -44.58
C VAL A 585 -38.41 -25.57 -45.58
N GLU A 586 -38.13 -25.43 -46.88
CA GLU A 586 -39.10 -25.77 -47.92
C GLU A 586 -39.28 -27.30 -47.93
N ASN A 587 -40.26 -27.79 -47.18
CA ASN A 587 -40.73 -29.16 -47.36
C ASN A 587 -41.37 -29.25 -48.75
N GLU A 588 -40.67 -29.85 -49.72
CA GLU A 588 -41.28 -30.34 -50.95
C GLU A 588 -42.47 -31.22 -50.56
N ARG A 589 -43.68 -30.69 -50.76
CA ARG A 589 -44.90 -31.51 -50.74
C ARG A 589 -44.67 -32.65 -51.72
N LYS A 590 -44.49 -33.87 -51.19
CA LYS A 590 -44.78 -35.12 -51.89
C LYS A 590 -46.21 -35.02 -52.41
N THR A 591 -46.33 -34.51 -53.63
CA THR A 591 -47.51 -34.63 -54.45
C THR A 591 -47.41 -36.02 -55.05
N MET A 592 -48.01 -37.00 -54.38
CA MET A 592 -48.43 -38.22 -55.07
C MET A 592 -49.90 -38.44 -54.78
N ILE A 593 -50.62 -38.36 -55.89
CA ILE A 593 -52.02 -38.68 -56.16
C ILE A 593 -52.33 -40.11 -55.71
#